data_AF-A0A3R7B0N6-F1
#
_entry.id   AF-A0A3R7B0N6-F1
#
_cell.length_a   1.000
_cell.length_b   1.000
_cell.length_c   1.000
_cell.angle_alpha   90.00
_cell.angle_beta   90.00
_cell.angle_gamma   90.00
#
_symmetry.space_group_name_H-M   'P 1'
#
loop_
_entity.id
_entity.type
_entity.pdbx_description
1 polymer ?
#
loop_
_entity_poly.entity_id
_entity_poly.type
_entity_poly.pdbx_seq_one_letter_code
_entity_poly.pdbx_strand_id
1 'polypeptide(L)' 'MKLITIYLPEPYLEALDELVEKRYYPHRAEAIRVAIRDLISSELWRREENAKNSR' A
#
# COMPACT_ATOMS: atom_id res chain seq x y z
N MET A 1 8.18 -7.06 -11.32
CA MET A 1 6.79 -6.90 -10.81
C MET A 1 5.94 -8.06 -11.30
N LYS A 2 4.92 -8.49 -10.56
CA LYS A 2 3.93 -9.48 -11.03
C LYS A 2 2.57 -8.79 -11.17
N LEU A 3 1.80 -9.13 -12.22
CA LEU A 3 0.45 -8.62 -12.42
C LEU A 3 -0.50 -9.34 -11.46
N ILE A 4 -1.36 -8.56 -10.80
CA ILE A 4 -2.45 -9.07 -9.97
C ILE A 4 -3.74 -8.35 -10.35
N THR A 5 -4.86 -9.05 -10.24
CA THR A 5 -6.20 -8.48 -10.41
C THR A 5 -6.93 -8.59 -9.08
N ILE A 6 -7.51 -7.48 -8.62
CA ILE A 6 -8.26 -7.41 -7.37
C ILE A 6 -9.60 -6.69 -7.63
N TYR A 7 -10.61 -7.01 -6.85
CA TYR A 7 -11.87 -6.26 -6.81
C TYR A 7 -11.83 -5.28 -5.64
N LEU A 8 -12.20 -4.02 -5.89
CA LEU A 8 -12.29 -2.97 -4.89
C LEU A 8 -13.66 -2.30 -4.96
N PRO A 9 -14.21 -1.83 -3.82
CA PRO A 9 -15.38 -0.96 -3.82
C PRO A 9 -15.13 0.32 -4.63
N GLU A 10 -16.16 0.81 -5.33
CA GLU A 10 -16.10 2.02 -6.15
C GLU A 10 -15.53 3.25 -5.40
N PRO A 11 -15.93 3.53 -4.14
CA PRO A 11 -15.39 4.70 -3.42
C PRO A 11 -13.87 4.66 -3.23
N TYR A 12 -13.26 3.47 -3.23
CA TYR A 12 -11.81 3.35 -3.10
C TYR A 12 -11.10 3.60 -4.44
N LEU A 13 -11.75 3.26 -5.54
CA LEU A 13 -11.25 3.59 -6.88
C LEU A 13 -11.28 5.11 -7.08
N GLU A 14 -12.37 5.77 -6.71
CA GLU A 14 -12.51 7.23 -6.75
C GLU A 14 -11.44 7.93 -5.90
N ALA A 15 -11.22 7.45 -4.66
CA ALA A 15 -10.18 7.99 -3.81
C ALA A 15 -8.77 7.81 -4.41
N LEU A 16 -8.48 6.67 -5.05
CA LEU A 16 -7.22 6.44 -5.75
C LEU A 16 -7.06 7.35 -6.97
N ASP A 17 -8.15 7.66 -7.67
CA ASP A 17 -8.15 8.63 -8.77
C ASP A 17 -7.80 10.03 -8.29
N GLU A 18 -8.44 10.49 -7.21
CA GLU A 18 -8.16 11.81 -6.65
C GLU A 18 -6.68 11.98 -6.28
N LEU A 19 -6.05 10.92 -5.75
CA LEU A 19 -4.62 10.91 -5.43
C LEU A 19 -3.74 11.08 -6.68
N VAL A 20 -4.15 10.50 -7.82
CA VAL A 20 -3.43 10.59 -9.08
C VAL A 20 -3.67 11.95 -9.74
N GLU A 21 -4.92 12.42 -9.75
CA GLU A 21 -5.29 13.74 -10.29
C GLU A 21 -4.56 14.88 -9.58
N LYS A 22 -4.41 14.78 -8.25
CA LYS A 22 -3.62 15.70 -7.43
C LYS A 22 -2.10 15.53 -7.60
N ARG A 23 -1.66 14.61 -8.45
CA ARG A 23 -0.24 14.29 -8.74
C ARG A 23 0.56 13.82 -7.52
N TYR A 24 -0.11 13.31 -6.48
CA TYR A 24 0.59 12.68 -5.35
C TYR A 24 1.21 11.34 -5.75
N TYR A 25 0.59 10.65 -6.69
CA TYR A 25 1.12 9.43 -7.29
C TYR A 25 1.00 9.47 -8.81
N PRO A 26 1.94 8.84 -9.55
CA PRO A 26 1.92 8.83 -11.01
C PRO A 26 0.75 8.02 -11.59
N HIS A 27 0.28 6.99 -10.88
CA HIS A 27 -0.86 6.15 -11.29
C HIS A 27 -1.38 5.34 -10.10
N ARG A 28 -2.62 4.83 -10.18
CA ARG A 28 -3.29 4.08 -9.09
C ARG A 28 -2.46 2.91 -8.57
N ALA A 29 -1.80 2.19 -9.46
CA ALA A 29 -0.99 1.04 -9.08
C ALA A 29 0.22 1.41 -8.19
N GLU A 30 0.73 2.65 -8.25
CA GLU A 30 1.83 3.09 -7.38
C GLU A 30 1.31 3.43 -6.00
N ALA A 31 0.18 4.14 -5.92
CA ALA A 31 -0.50 4.41 -4.66
C ALA A 31 -0.82 3.09 -3.91
N ILE A 32 -1.34 2.07 -4.61
CA ILE A 32 -1.62 0.75 -4.03
C ILE A 32 -0.35 0.09 -3.52
N ARG A 33 0.75 0.11 -4.29
CA ARG A 33 2.02 -0.49 -3.86
C ARG A 33 2.62 0.19 -2.64
N VAL A 34 2.53 1.52 -2.58
CA VAL A 34 2.96 2.31 -1.42
C VAL A 34 2.14 1.92 -0.19
N ALA A 35 0.81 1.88 -0.30
CA ALA A 35 -0.06 1.47 0.79
C ALA A 35 0.25 0.05 1.29
N ILE A 36 0.45 -0.91 0.37
CA ILE A 36 0.82 -2.30 0.72
C ILE A 36 2.18 -2.36 1.42
N ARG A 37 3.20 -1.65 0.91
CA ARG A 37 4.53 -1.60 1.52
C ARG A 37 4.44 -1.04 2.94
N ASP A 38 3.78 0.10 3.10
CA ASP A 38 3.71 0.80 4.37
C ASP A 38 2.95 -0.06 5.41
N LEU A 39 1.88 -0.76 4.98
CA LEU A 39 1.20 -1.76 5.80
C LEU A 39 2.14 -2.88 6.25
N ILE A 40 2.87 -3.52 5.33
CA ILE A 40 3.79 -4.63 5.65
C ILE A 40 4.90 -4.15 6.58
N SER A 41 5.50 -2.99 6.33
CA SER A 41 6.57 -2.46 7.19
C SER A 41 6.05 -2.17 8.61
N SER A 42 4.85 -1.58 8.72
CA SER A 42 4.27 -1.24 10.02
C SER A 42 3.85 -2.45 10.86
N GLU A 43 3.38 -3.51 10.21
CA GLU A 43 2.75 -4.65 10.88
C GLU A 43 3.65 -5.88 10.95
N LEU A 44 4.43 -6.18 9.91
CA LEU A 44 5.28 -7.37 9.88
C LEU A 44 6.68 -7.07 10.40
N TRP A 45 7.39 -6.13 9.76
CA TRP A 45 8.80 -5.89 10.08
C TRP A 45 9.00 -5.30 11.47
N ARG A 46 8.10 -4.40 11.91
CA ARG A 46 8.14 -3.88 13.27
C ARG A 46 7.91 -4.97 14.32
N ARG A 47 7.06 -5.96 14.06
CA ARG A 47 6.83 -7.09 14.97
C ARG A 47 8.03 -8.04 15.00
N GLU A 48 8.65 -8.29 13.85
CA GLU A 48 9.86 -9.11 13.76
C GLU A 48 11.06 -8.47 14.46
N GLU A 49 11.27 -7.15 14.31
CA GLU A 49 12.32 -6.42 15.02
C GLU A 49 12.14 -6.52 16.55
N ASN A 50 10.91 -6.29 17.04
CA ASN A 50 10.61 -6.42 18.46
C ASN A 50 10.83 -7.86 18.99
N ALA A 51 10.50 -8.88 18.20
CA ALA A 51 10.72 -10.28 18.57
C ALA A 51 12.20 -10.67 18.56
N LYS A 52 13.02 -10.08 17.68
CA LYS A 52 14.47 -10.30 17.62
C LYS A 52 15.22 -9.58 18.75
N ASN A 53 14.78 -8.38 19.12
CA ASN A 53 15.40 -7.59 20.21
C ASN A 53 15.10 -8.13 21.62
N SER A 54 14.18 -9.10 21.73
CA SER A 54 13.79 -9.75 22.99
C SER A 54 14.49 -11.10 23.21
N ARG A 55 15.42 -11.49 22.34
CA ARG A 55 16.29 -12.67 22.46
C ARG A 55 17.74 -12.24 22.58
#